data_AF-A0A496X4C4-F1
#
_entry.id   AF-A0A496X4C4-F1
#
_cell.length_a   1.000
_cell.length_b   1.000
_cell.length_c   1.000
_cell.angle_alpha   90.00
_cell.angle_beta   90.00
_cell.angle_gamma   90.00
#
_symmetry.space_group_name_H-M   'P 1'
#
loop_
_entity.id
_entity.type
_entity.pdbx_description
1 polymer ?
#
loop_
_entity_poly.entity_id
_entity_poly.type
_entity_poly.pdbx_seq_one_letter_code
_entity_poly.pdbx_strand_id
1 'polypeptide(L)'
;DGEPASAWMAYGLQDVLTLRQFVQDSNADPAHKRVEHHKLESMLGLCELITCRRHALLAYFDEDSSQRCGNCDNCTNPPEKWDGTVATQKALSCIYRTGQRFGVNYLIDVLHGKTDERIQNNNHDQISTYGIGNDFTTTEWRSIYRQLIALGYIDVDTEGYGALHLTEKCRPLLRGDETIDLRKQTKQEKPDKDKKAATLIRPQDQTLWDSLRSLRSELAEQFGVPPYVIFHDATLHEMIKNRPLNTTDMAHISGVGKQKLDRYGQQFISEIASHPLPPLLDNRLSDTVNETLMLYQQKISIDQIALKREIKVTTVYTHLADAIATGLLPVFDVISLERDEYETIVSLMESFANDEQSRLKPVYDALDQEVDYGVLKCIQASI
;
A
#
# COMPACT_ATOMS: atom_id res chain seq x y z
N ASP A 1 20.87 -19.72 0.72
CA ASP A 1 21.40 -20.08 -0.61
C ASP A 1 22.20 -18.95 -1.24
N GLY A 2 22.00 -17.69 -0.83
CA GLY A 2 22.68 -16.54 -1.44
C GLY A 2 21.85 -15.88 -2.54
N GLU A 3 20.66 -16.41 -2.79
CA GLU A 3 19.69 -15.85 -3.73
C GLU A 3 19.07 -14.55 -3.19
N PRO A 4 18.50 -13.70 -4.07
CA PRO A 4 17.78 -12.52 -3.65
C PRO A 4 16.67 -12.85 -2.64
N ALA A 5 16.76 -12.24 -1.47
CA ALA A 5 15.78 -12.39 -0.39
C ALA A 5 15.33 -11.02 0.13
N SER A 6 14.14 -10.99 0.72
CA SER A 6 13.57 -9.79 1.33
C SER A 6 13.43 -9.98 2.83
N ALA A 7 13.90 -9.01 3.61
CA ALA A 7 13.63 -8.90 5.04
C ALA A 7 12.66 -7.74 5.26
N TRP A 8 11.53 -8.01 5.90
CA TRP A 8 10.48 -7.03 6.14
C TRP A 8 10.15 -6.94 7.64
N MET A 9 10.02 -5.71 8.15
CA MET A 9 9.75 -5.44 9.55
C MET A 9 8.63 -4.40 9.68
N ALA A 10 7.55 -4.79 10.35
CA ALA A 10 6.53 -3.87 10.83
C ALA A 10 6.82 -3.49 12.29
N TYR A 11 6.61 -2.21 12.61
CA TYR A 11 6.64 -1.74 13.99
C TYR A 11 5.77 -0.49 14.15
N GLY A 12 5.21 -0.33 15.34
CA GLY A 12 4.45 0.85 15.76
C GLY A 12 4.89 1.34 17.14
N LEU A 13 4.30 2.47 17.57
CA LEU A 13 4.58 3.04 18.89
C LEU A 13 4.24 2.06 20.03
N GLN A 14 3.21 1.22 19.87
CA GLN A 14 2.83 0.25 20.89
C GLN A 14 3.89 -0.84 21.08
N ASP A 15 4.56 -1.27 20.01
CA ASP A 15 5.63 -2.27 20.08
C ASP A 15 6.82 -1.72 20.86
N VAL A 16 7.15 -0.43 20.65
CA VAL A 16 8.19 0.28 21.41
C VAL A 16 7.90 0.26 22.91
N LEU A 17 6.67 0.64 23.29
CA LEU A 17 6.26 0.66 24.70
C LEU A 17 6.31 -0.73 25.32
N THR A 18 5.82 -1.73 24.60
CA THR A 18 5.78 -3.13 25.07
C THR A 18 7.19 -3.69 25.29
N LEU A 19 8.10 -3.49 24.33
CA LEU A 19 9.48 -3.98 24.44
C LEU A 19 10.25 -3.29 25.57
N ARG A 20 10.05 -1.97 25.77
CA ARG A 20 10.66 -1.26 26.91
C ARG A 20 10.14 -1.79 28.24
N GLN A 21 8.84 -2.07 28.33
CA GLN A 21 8.25 -2.67 29.52
C GLN A 21 8.87 -4.04 29.83
N PHE A 22 9.07 -4.90 28.83
CA PHE A 22 9.71 -6.21 29.06
C PHE A 22 11.15 -6.09 29.57
N VAL A 23 11.94 -5.14 29.05
CA VAL A 23 13.31 -4.91 29.54
C VAL A 23 13.29 -4.41 30.99
N GLN A 24 12.35 -3.55 31.35
CA GLN A 24 12.21 -3.06 32.73
C GLN A 24 11.71 -4.12 33.71
N ASP A 25 10.69 -4.89 33.34
CA ASP A 25 10.09 -5.94 34.17
C ASP A 25 11.01 -7.18 34.32
N SER A 26 12.11 -7.24 33.56
CA SER A 26 13.10 -8.31 33.67
C SER A 26 13.73 -8.38 35.07
N ASN A 27 14.00 -9.59 35.54
CA ASN A 27 14.76 -9.81 36.79
C ASN A 27 16.28 -9.70 36.60
N ALA A 28 16.75 -9.26 35.43
CA ALA A 28 18.16 -9.07 35.14
C ALA A 28 18.78 -7.93 35.99
N ASP A 29 20.09 -7.99 36.18
CA ASP A 29 20.81 -6.96 36.92
C ASP A 29 20.79 -5.59 36.18
N PRO A 30 21.03 -4.47 36.90
CA PRO A 30 20.97 -3.14 36.31
C PRO A 30 21.99 -2.87 35.20
N ALA A 31 23.11 -3.59 35.14
CA ALA A 31 24.07 -3.44 34.05
C ALA A 31 23.55 -4.15 32.79
N HIS A 32 22.98 -5.34 32.94
CA HIS A 32 22.34 -6.05 31.84
C HIS A 32 21.14 -5.30 31.26
N LYS A 33 20.25 -4.76 32.11
CA LYS A 33 19.11 -3.93 31.65
C LYS A 33 19.56 -2.72 30.83
N ARG A 34 20.66 -2.08 31.21
CA ARG A 34 21.24 -0.95 30.45
C ARG A 34 21.70 -1.37 29.06
N VAL A 35 22.31 -2.55 28.94
CA VAL A 35 22.74 -3.11 27.65
C VAL A 35 21.53 -3.45 26.77
N GLU A 36 20.50 -4.09 27.33
CA GLU A 36 19.29 -4.45 26.58
C GLU A 36 18.50 -3.21 26.14
N HIS A 37 18.42 -2.19 27.00
CA HIS A 37 17.84 -0.89 26.63
C HIS A 37 18.62 -0.27 25.45
N HIS A 38 19.95 -0.25 25.51
CA HIS A 38 20.77 0.27 24.42
C HIS A 38 20.57 -0.48 23.08
N LYS A 39 20.46 -1.81 23.12
CA LYS A 39 20.17 -2.63 21.93
C LYS A 39 18.78 -2.32 21.36
N LEU A 40 17.78 -2.18 22.22
CA LEU A 40 16.43 -1.83 21.83
C LEU A 40 16.41 -0.46 21.15
N GLU A 41 17.06 0.54 21.74
CA GLU A 41 17.18 1.88 21.14
C GLU A 41 17.85 1.83 19.76
N SER A 42 18.89 1.01 19.61
CA SER A 42 19.57 0.83 18.32
C SER A 42 18.64 0.23 17.26
N MET A 43 17.80 -0.75 17.64
CA MET A 43 16.79 -1.34 16.75
C MET A 43 15.71 -0.33 16.37
N LEU A 44 15.19 0.43 17.34
CA LEU A 44 14.18 1.45 17.08
C LEU A 44 14.73 2.60 16.23
N GLY A 45 15.98 3.00 16.49
CA GLY A 45 16.70 3.95 15.66
C GLY A 45 16.77 3.48 14.21
N LEU A 46 17.17 2.22 13.97
CA LEU A 46 17.19 1.60 12.63
C LEU A 46 15.84 1.76 11.92
N CYS A 47 14.73 1.55 12.63
CA CYS A 47 13.38 1.63 12.09
C CYS A 47 12.98 3.04 11.59
N GLU A 48 13.50 4.08 12.22
CA GLU A 48 13.19 5.49 11.92
C GLU A 48 14.25 6.20 11.07
N LEU A 49 15.35 5.52 10.74
CA LEU A 49 16.42 6.10 9.92
C LEU A 49 15.89 6.66 8.59
N ILE A 50 16.48 7.79 8.21
CA ILE A 50 16.33 8.41 6.88
C ILE A 50 17.51 8.10 5.95
N THR A 51 18.56 7.45 6.47
CA THR A 51 19.77 7.06 5.74
C THR A 51 19.72 5.58 5.32
N CYS A 52 20.74 5.09 4.61
CA CYS A 52 20.81 3.70 4.16
C CYS A 52 20.76 2.72 5.35
N ARG A 53 19.79 1.79 5.37
CA ARG A 53 19.66 0.79 6.43
C ARG A 53 20.87 -0.12 6.55
N ARG A 54 21.43 -0.55 5.41
CA ARG A 54 22.62 -1.42 5.39
C ARG A 54 23.81 -0.73 6.04
N HIS A 55 24.04 0.55 5.72
CA HIS A 55 25.13 1.30 6.34
C HIS A 55 24.96 1.32 7.87
N ALA A 56 23.77 1.63 8.37
CA ALA A 56 23.54 1.65 9.80
C ALA A 56 23.70 0.29 10.47
N LEU A 57 23.30 -0.80 9.81
CA LEU A 57 23.55 -2.16 10.29
C LEU A 57 25.04 -2.48 10.36
N LEU A 58 25.81 -2.16 9.31
CA LEU A 58 27.26 -2.37 9.27
C LEU A 58 27.94 -1.55 10.37
N ALA A 59 27.61 -0.26 10.48
CA ALA A 59 28.17 0.63 11.48
C ALA A 59 27.87 0.19 12.92
N TYR A 60 26.70 -0.41 13.18
CA TYR A 60 26.36 -0.99 14.47
C TYR A 60 27.29 -2.15 14.87
N PHE A 61 27.84 -2.87 13.90
CA PHE A 61 28.82 -3.94 14.09
C PHE A 61 30.26 -3.47 13.81
N ASP A 62 30.52 -2.16 13.91
CA ASP A 62 31.83 -1.55 13.70
C ASP A 62 32.44 -1.79 12.30
N GLU A 63 31.58 -2.06 11.30
CA GLU A 63 31.96 -2.14 9.89
C GLU A 63 31.65 -0.82 9.17
N ASP A 64 32.68 -0.17 8.64
CA ASP A 64 32.52 1.07 7.88
C ASP A 64 32.17 0.80 6.41
N SER A 65 31.28 1.62 5.85
CA SER A 65 30.92 1.56 4.44
C SER A 65 30.58 2.94 3.92
N SER A 66 31.45 3.50 3.08
CA SER A 66 31.22 4.78 2.43
C SER A 66 30.14 4.73 1.32
N GLN A 67 29.68 3.53 0.94
CA GLN A 67 28.76 3.35 -0.18
C GLN A 67 27.33 3.04 0.27
N ARG A 68 26.36 3.71 -0.35
CA ARG A 68 24.93 3.35 -0.19
C ARG A 68 24.67 2.00 -0.85
N CYS A 69 23.82 1.17 -0.23
CA CYS A 69 23.62 -0.20 -0.71
C CYS A 69 22.78 -0.34 -1.99
N GLY A 70 22.06 0.69 -2.42
CA GLY A 70 21.14 0.64 -3.57
C GLY A 70 19.91 -0.28 -3.41
N ASN A 71 19.82 -1.11 -2.37
CA ASN A 71 18.85 -2.22 -2.28
C ASN A 71 18.05 -2.29 -0.96
N CYS A 72 18.02 -1.21 -0.17
CA CYS A 72 17.08 -1.07 0.94
C CYS A 72 16.00 -0.04 0.58
N ASP A 73 14.86 -0.09 1.26
CA ASP A 73 13.76 0.87 1.13
C ASP A 73 14.24 2.33 1.19
N ASN A 74 15.13 2.69 2.11
CA ASN A 74 15.66 4.07 2.17
C ASN A 74 16.60 4.45 1.01
N CYS A 75 17.11 3.49 0.24
CA CYS A 75 17.88 3.73 -0.97
C CYS A 75 17.00 3.76 -2.23
N THR A 76 16.02 2.86 -2.31
CA THR A 76 15.14 2.72 -3.48
C THR A 76 13.98 3.72 -3.45
N ASN A 77 13.51 4.07 -2.25
CA ASN A 77 12.47 5.06 -2.00
C ASN A 77 12.87 5.96 -0.82
N PRO A 78 13.82 6.90 -1.02
CA PRO A 78 14.32 7.75 0.04
C PRO A 78 13.18 8.51 0.74
N PRO A 79 13.07 8.44 2.08
CA PRO A 79 12.00 9.12 2.78
C PRO A 79 12.15 10.64 2.66
N GLU A 80 11.03 11.33 2.40
CA GLU A 80 10.98 12.78 2.54
C GLU A 80 11.33 13.17 3.97
N LYS A 81 12.14 14.22 4.10
CA LYS A 81 12.49 14.83 5.39
C LYS A 81 12.02 16.28 5.42
N TRP A 82 11.84 16.81 6.61
CA TRP A 82 11.49 18.20 6.85
C TRP A 82 12.20 18.69 8.12
N ASP A 83 12.42 20.00 8.20
CA ASP A 83 13.01 20.62 9.38
C ASP A 83 12.03 20.55 10.56
N GLY A 84 12.26 19.58 11.45
CA GLY A 84 11.45 19.29 12.61
C GLY A 84 11.87 20.04 13.87
N THR A 85 12.78 21.02 13.76
CA THR A 85 13.42 21.68 14.91
C THR A 85 12.39 22.34 15.83
N VAL A 86 11.49 23.17 15.28
CA VAL A 86 10.48 23.88 16.07
C VAL A 86 9.50 22.90 16.71
N ALA A 87 9.03 21.89 15.97
CA ALA A 87 8.11 20.89 16.50
C ALA A 87 8.75 20.08 17.64
N THR A 88 10.03 19.75 17.50
CA THR A 88 10.83 19.07 18.52
C THR A 88 10.95 19.96 19.77
N GLN A 89 11.31 21.23 19.60
CA GLN A 89 11.39 22.17 20.73
C GLN A 89 10.07 22.30 21.49
N LYS A 90 8.93 22.36 20.77
CA LYS A 90 7.59 22.36 21.38
C LYS A 90 7.34 21.09 22.20
N ALA A 91 7.59 19.91 21.61
CA ALA A 91 7.40 18.62 22.27
C ALA A 91 8.26 18.46 23.53
N LEU A 92 9.56 18.74 23.42
CA LEU A 92 10.50 18.64 24.54
C LEU A 92 10.19 19.67 25.63
N SER A 93 9.84 20.91 25.25
CA SER A 93 9.40 21.95 26.17
C SER A 93 8.13 21.58 26.94
N CYS A 94 7.19 20.90 26.27
CA CYS A 94 5.95 20.43 26.89
C CYS A 94 6.22 19.30 27.90
N ILE A 95 7.10 18.35 27.57
CA ILE A 95 7.53 17.30 28.51
C ILE A 95 8.13 17.94 29.78
N TYR A 96 9.04 18.90 29.61
CA TYR A 96 9.68 19.58 30.73
C TYR A 96 8.65 20.32 31.62
N ARG A 97 7.77 21.12 31.02
CA ARG A 97 6.81 21.97 31.74
C ARG A 97 5.68 21.20 32.42
N THR A 98 5.37 19.99 31.93
CA THR A 98 4.42 19.08 32.58
C THR A 98 5.07 18.22 33.67
N GLY A 99 6.36 18.46 33.94
CA GLY A 99 7.11 17.79 35.00
C GLY A 99 7.54 16.36 34.66
N GLN A 100 7.52 15.96 33.38
CA GLN A 100 7.98 14.64 32.92
C GLN A 100 7.23 13.44 33.53
N ARG A 101 5.94 13.62 33.87
CA ARG A 101 5.09 12.60 34.54
C ARG A 101 3.98 12.04 33.64
N PHE A 102 3.99 12.38 32.36
CA PHE A 102 2.86 12.13 31.47
C PHE A 102 3.30 11.46 30.18
N GLY A 103 2.43 10.58 29.68
CA GLY A 103 2.62 9.89 28.41
C GLY A 103 2.18 10.72 27.21
N VAL A 104 2.48 10.20 26.02
CA VAL A 104 2.30 10.85 24.71
C VAL A 104 0.92 11.48 24.52
N ASN A 105 -0.17 10.76 24.79
CA ASN A 105 -1.52 11.28 24.51
C ASN A 105 -1.85 12.53 25.35
N TYR A 106 -1.47 12.55 26.62
CA TYR A 106 -1.71 13.70 27.48
C TYR A 106 -0.92 14.93 27.01
N LEU A 107 0.35 14.72 26.63
CA LEU A 107 1.20 15.80 26.11
C LEU A 107 0.64 16.37 24.79
N ILE A 108 0.08 15.52 23.93
CA ILE A 108 -0.61 15.95 22.70
C ILE A 108 -1.85 16.78 23.03
N ASP A 109 -2.62 16.37 24.03
CA ASP A 109 -3.82 17.10 24.45
C ASP A 109 -3.47 18.49 25.02
N VAL A 110 -2.37 18.60 25.77
CA VAL A 110 -1.80 19.89 26.23
C VAL A 110 -1.36 20.75 25.05
N LEU A 111 -0.58 20.19 24.11
CA LEU A 111 -0.10 20.92 22.93
C LEU A 111 -1.25 21.42 22.05
N HIS A 112 -2.35 20.66 21.93
CA HIS A 112 -3.56 21.10 21.23
C HIS A 112 -4.40 22.10 22.00
N GLY A 113 -4.16 22.29 23.29
CA GLY A 113 -4.98 23.17 24.11
C GLY A 113 -6.37 22.59 24.36
N LYS A 114 -6.48 21.26 24.53
CA LYS A 114 -7.79 20.65 24.82
C LYS A 114 -8.28 21.05 26.20
N THR A 115 -9.59 21.27 26.31
CA THR A 115 -10.26 21.45 27.59
C THR A 115 -10.50 20.08 28.20
N ASP A 116 -9.72 19.74 29.23
CA ASP A 116 -9.77 18.46 29.93
C ASP A 116 -9.57 18.69 31.43
N GLU A 117 -10.36 18.02 32.27
CA GLU A 117 -10.31 18.19 33.73
C GLU A 117 -8.94 17.84 34.31
N ARG A 118 -8.25 16.83 33.76
CA ARG A 118 -6.91 16.44 34.22
C ARG A 118 -5.87 17.50 33.85
N ILE A 119 -6.03 18.21 32.74
CA ILE A 119 -5.15 19.33 32.37
C ILE A 119 -5.33 20.49 33.36
N GLN A 120 -6.58 20.88 33.65
CA GLN A 120 -6.90 21.96 34.60
C GLN A 120 -6.44 21.63 36.02
N ASN A 121 -6.69 20.40 36.48
CA ASN A 121 -6.27 19.97 37.82
C ASN A 121 -4.74 19.99 38.01
N ASN A 122 -3.97 19.90 36.92
CA ASN A 122 -2.51 20.02 36.97
C ASN A 122 -2.01 21.45 36.64
N ASN A 123 -2.91 22.40 36.41
CA ASN A 123 -2.61 23.77 35.93
C ASN A 123 -1.80 23.81 34.63
N HIS A 124 -1.93 22.77 33.78
CA HIS A 124 -1.23 22.69 32.50
C HIS A 124 -1.96 23.43 31.38
N ASP A 125 -3.10 24.02 31.66
CA ASP A 125 -3.77 25.05 30.86
C ASP A 125 -3.07 26.43 30.97
N GLN A 126 -2.21 26.62 31.97
CA GLN A 126 -1.52 27.89 32.25
C GLN A 126 -0.05 27.92 31.80
N ILE A 127 0.50 26.80 31.31
CA ILE A 127 1.89 26.74 30.86
C ILE A 127 2.02 27.26 29.42
N SER A 128 3.19 27.81 29.09
CA SER A 128 3.44 28.41 27.77
C SER A 128 3.37 27.44 26.59
N THR A 129 3.29 26.13 26.83
CA THR A 129 3.15 25.09 25.81
C THR A 129 1.70 24.65 25.58
N TYR A 130 0.74 25.19 26.33
CA TYR A 130 -0.67 24.90 26.12
C TYR A 130 -1.15 25.53 24.80
N GLY A 131 -1.73 24.73 23.90
CA GLY A 131 -2.33 25.22 22.65
C GLY A 131 -1.35 25.66 21.55
N ILE A 132 -0.03 25.50 21.73
CA ILE A 132 0.97 25.94 20.74
C ILE A 132 1.25 24.92 19.62
N GLY A 133 0.62 23.74 19.67
CA GLY A 133 0.86 22.61 18.78
C GLY A 133 -0.22 22.35 17.72
N ASN A 134 -1.05 23.35 17.42
CA ASN A 134 -2.16 23.23 16.45
C ASN A 134 -1.72 23.18 14.97
N ASP A 135 -0.42 23.32 14.72
CA ASP A 135 0.24 23.15 13.44
C ASP A 135 0.38 21.69 12.99
N PHE A 136 0.19 20.72 13.90
CA PHE A 136 0.25 19.29 13.60
C PHE A 136 -0.98 18.56 14.12
N THR A 137 -1.42 17.55 13.39
CA THR A 137 -2.47 16.62 13.83
C THR A 137 -1.97 15.71 14.95
N THR A 138 -2.91 15.09 15.68
CA THR A 138 -2.59 14.08 16.71
C THR A 138 -1.72 12.93 16.16
N THR A 139 -1.95 12.50 14.92
CA THR A 139 -1.16 11.44 14.28
C THR A 139 0.27 11.89 13.98
N GLU A 140 0.44 13.11 13.48
CA GLU A 140 1.76 13.70 13.23
C GLU A 140 2.52 13.90 14.54
N TRP A 141 1.87 14.39 15.60
CA TRP A 141 2.48 14.48 16.92
C TRP A 141 2.93 13.12 17.46
N ARG A 142 2.11 12.07 17.32
CA ARG A 142 2.52 10.70 17.70
C ARG A 142 3.76 10.25 16.92
N SER A 143 3.86 10.61 15.64
CA SER A 143 5.06 10.34 14.84
C SER A 143 6.28 11.10 15.32
N ILE A 144 6.11 12.37 15.70
CA ILE A 144 7.20 13.19 16.22
C ILE A 144 7.71 12.58 17.53
N TYR A 145 6.82 12.27 18.47
CA TYR A 145 7.20 11.61 19.73
C TYR A 145 7.90 10.26 19.49
N ARG A 146 7.37 9.42 18.58
CA ARG A 146 7.99 8.12 18.23
C ARG A 146 9.42 8.30 17.70
N GLN A 147 9.64 9.27 16.81
CA GLN A 147 10.97 9.57 16.27
C GLN A 147 11.91 10.12 17.35
N LEU A 148 11.45 11.01 18.23
CA LEU A 148 12.27 11.56 19.31
C LEU A 148 12.66 10.51 20.35
N ILE A 149 11.78 9.54 20.61
CA ILE A 149 12.06 8.35 21.41
C ILE A 149 13.14 7.51 20.73
N ALA A 150 12.94 7.13 19.47
CA ALA A 150 13.90 6.31 18.71
C ALA A 150 15.27 6.99 18.49
N LEU A 151 15.31 8.31 18.41
CA LEU A 151 16.54 9.10 18.29
C LEU A 151 17.22 9.35 19.65
N GLY A 152 16.64 8.87 20.76
CA GLY A 152 17.21 8.95 22.10
C GLY A 152 17.13 10.34 22.75
N TYR A 153 16.26 11.23 22.26
CA TYR A 153 15.96 12.51 22.94
C TYR A 153 14.99 12.28 24.11
N ILE A 154 14.09 11.31 23.98
CA ILE A 154 13.07 11.01 24.99
C ILE A 154 13.24 9.58 25.48
N ASP A 155 13.27 9.40 26.79
CA ASP A 155 13.12 8.11 27.45
C ASP A 155 11.68 7.91 27.95
N VAL A 156 11.29 6.65 28.17
CA VAL A 156 9.96 6.27 28.63
C VAL A 156 10.14 5.60 29.98
N ASP A 157 9.66 6.25 31.02
CA ASP A 157 9.59 5.67 32.35
C ASP A 157 8.46 4.65 32.38
N THR A 158 8.85 3.40 32.60
CA THR A 158 7.96 2.25 32.60
C THR A 158 7.48 1.91 34.02
N GLU A 159 8.11 2.45 35.08
CA GLU A 159 7.58 2.45 36.44
C GLU A 159 6.47 3.52 36.62
N GLY A 160 6.61 4.66 35.95
CA GLY A 160 5.66 5.79 35.95
C GLY A 160 4.48 5.69 34.97
N TYR A 161 4.06 4.48 34.59
CA TYR A 161 2.95 4.25 33.65
C TYR A 161 3.15 4.86 32.24
N GLY A 162 4.39 4.89 31.73
CA GLY A 162 4.70 5.37 30.38
C GLY A 162 4.95 6.88 30.30
N ALA A 163 5.43 7.50 31.38
CA ALA A 163 5.78 8.90 31.43
C ALA A 163 7.02 9.21 30.59
N LEU A 164 7.00 10.31 29.83
CA LEU A 164 8.14 10.71 28.99
C LEU A 164 9.16 11.55 29.78
N HIS A 165 10.43 11.16 29.70
CA HIS A 165 11.57 11.83 30.32
C HIS A 165 12.53 12.37 29.26
N LEU A 166 13.09 13.55 29.50
CA LEU A 166 14.12 14.11 28.63
C LEU A 166 15.47 13.48 28.93
N THR A 167 16.24 13.19 27.88
CA THR A 167 17.66 12.83 28.01
C THR A 167 18.53 14.09 27.88
N GLU A 168 19.80 13.97 28.28
CA GLU A 168 20.80 15.05 28.13
C GLU A 168 20.99 15.51 26.67
N LYS A 169 20.70 14.63 25.70
CA LYS A 169 20.75 14.92 24.26
C LYS A 169 19.82 16.06 23.83
N CYS A 170 18.78 16.36 24.61
CA CYS A 170 17.81 17.40 24.29
C CYS A 170 18.34 18.83 24.44
N ARG A 171 19.40 19.05 25.22
CA ARG A 171 19.81 20.40 25.63
C ARG A 171 20.20 21.31 24.46
N PRO A 172 21.01 20.88 23.48
CA PRO A 172 21.37 21.74 22.34
C PRO A 172 20.15 22.16 21.52
N LEU A 173 19.23 21.21 21.25
CA LEU A 173 17.97 21.51 20.54
C LEU A 173 17.10 22.51 21.29
N LEU A 174 16.97 22.37 22.61
CA LEU A 174 16.17 23.29 23.44
C LEU A 174 16.79 24.68 23.55
N ARG A 175 18.11 24.82 23.43
CA ARG A 175 18.80 26.11 23.37
C ARG A 175 18.78 26.75 21.98
N GLY A 176 18.50 25.96 20.95
CA GLY A 176 18.59 26.38 19.55
C GLY A 176 20.01 26.31 18.97
N ASP A 177 20.91 25.56 19.62
CA ASP A 177 22.29 25.35 19.15
C ASP A 177 22.37 24.36 17.98
N GLU A 178 21.37 23.48 17.85
CA GLU A 178 21.29 22.44 16.83
C GLU A 178 19.91 22.42 16.15
N THR A 179 19.88 21.87 14.94
CA THR A 179 18.66 21.59 14.16
C THR A 179 18.47 20.10 13.97
N ILE A 180 17.23 19.67 13.74
CA ILE A 180 16.90 18.26 13.51
C ILE A 180 15.96 18.11 12.32
N ASP A 181 16.37 17.28 11.37
CA ASP A 181 15.50 16.79 10.31
C ASP A 181 14.68 15.60 10.83
N LEU A 182 13.37 15.65 10.65
CA LEU A 182 12.48 14.52 10.92
C LEU A 182 12.01 13.90 9.61
N ARG A 183 11.74 12.60 9.65
CA ARG A 183 11.03 11.92 8.57
C ARG A 183 9.64 12.52 8.46
N LYS A 184 9.29 12.96 7.25
CA LYS A 184 7.93 13.36 6.91
C LYS A 184 7.11 12.09 6.82
N GLN A 185 6.04 11.99 7.62
CA GLN A 185 5.05 10.97 7.35
C GLN A 185 4.39 11.33 6.03
N THR A 186 4.77 10.63 4.97
CA THR A 186 3.87 10.50 3.84
C THR A 186 2.62 9.89 4.43
N LYS A 187 1.48 10.63 4.38
CA LYS A 187 0.20 9.93 4.32
C LYS A 187 0.47 8.87 3.27
N GLN A 188 0.38 7.58 3.61
CA GLN A 188 0.09 6.61 2.57
C GLN A 188 -1.03 7.28 1.82
N GLU A 189 -0.79 7.63 0.55
CA GLU A 189 -1.89 7.98 -0.31
C GLU A 189 -2.87 6.88 -0.02
N LYS A 190 -3.96 7.22 0.66
CA LYS A 190 -5.08 6.31 0.70
C LYS A 190 -5.26 6.08 -0.78
N PRO A 191 -5.09 4.83 -1.29
CA PRO A 191 -5.34 4.58 -2.69
C PRO A 191 -6.64 5.29 -2.95
N ASP A 192 -6.59 6.21 -3.92
CA ASP A 192 -7.51 7.32 -4.09
C ASP A 192 -8.90 6.92 -3.60
N LYS A 193 -9.63 7.75 -2.84
CA LYS A 193 -10.97 7.31 -2.41
C LYS A 193 -11.87 6.99 -3.60
N ASP A 194 -11.51 7.45 -4.80
CA ASP A 194 -12.11 7.08 -6.09
C ASP A 194 -11.67 5.68 -6.62
N LYS A 195 -10.62 5.09 -6.05
CA LYS A 195 -10.23 3.66 -6.14
C LYS A 195 -10.78 2.80 -5.01
N LYS A 196 -11.70 3.29 -4.18
CA LYS A 196 -12.76 2.41 -3.66
C LYS A 196 -13.78 2.18 -4.77
N ALA A 197 -13.34 1.51 -5.83
CA ALA A 197 -14.20 0.51 -6.42
C ALA A 197 -14.51 -0.43 -5.24
N ALA A 198 -15.70 -0.29 -4.64
CA ALA A 198 -16.28 -1.31 -3.80
C ALA A 198 -16.09 -2.61 -4.57
N THR A 199 -15.13 -3.46 -4.16
CA THR A 199 -14.55 -4.57 -4.92
C THR A 199 -15.47 -5.00 -6.04
N LEU A 200 -15.40 -4.32 -7.18
CA LEU A 200 -16.48 -4.38 -8.16
C LEU A 200 -16.36 -5.77 -8.73
N ILE A 201 -17.30 -6.63 -8.37
CA ILE A 201 -17.41 -7.95 -8.97
C ILE A 201 -17.55 -7.69 -10.46
N ARG A 202 -16.63 -8.26 -11.24
CA ARG A 202 -16.66 -8.06 -12.68
C ARG A 202 -18.02 -8.55 -13.19
N PRO A 203 -18.65 -7.89 -14.19
CA PRO A 203 -19.96 -8.33 -14.68
C PRO A 203 -19.99 -9.82 -15.05
N GLN A 204 -18.90 -10.39 -15.58
CA GLN A 204 -18.78 -11.83 -15.85
C GLN A 204 -18.73 -12.72 -14.60
N ASP A 205 -18.23 -12.18 -13.50
CA ASP A 205 -18.07 -12.88 -12.23
C ASP A 205 -19.29 -12.69 -11.32
N GLN A 206 -20.24 -11.83 -11.71
CA GLN A 206 -21.44 -11.51 -10.93
C GLN A 206 -22.29 -12.74 -10.63
N THR A 207 -22.50 -13.59 -11.63
CA THR A 207 -23.26 -14.84 -11.45
C THR A 207 -22.55 -15.78 -10.47
N LEU A 208 -21.23 -15.96 -10.60
CA LEU A 208 -20.45 -16.78 -9.66
C LEU A 208 -20.49 -16.19 -8.25
N TRP A 209 -20.34 -14.88 -8.11
CA TRP A 209 -20.41 -14.20 -6.82
C TRP A 209 -21.73 -14.39 -6.10
N ASP A 210 -22.83 -14.24 -6.82
CA ASP A 210 -24.16 -14.43 -6.26
C ASP A 210 -24.38 -15.89 -5.87
N SER A 211 -23.86 -16.84 -6.66
CA SER A 211 -23.91 -18.26 -6.32
C SER A 211 -23.08 -18.59 -5.07
N LEU A 212 -21.83 -18.11 -4.99
CA LEU A 212 -20.95 -18.34 -3.84
C LEU A 212 -21.52 -17.74 -2.54
N ARG A 213 -22.16 -16.56 -2.61
CA ARG A 213 -22.83 -15.97 -1.45
C ARG A 213 -24.06 -16.74 -1.02
N SER A 214 -24.81 -17.28 -1.97
CA SER A 214 -26.00 -18.11 -1.71
C SER A 214 -25.58 -19.42 -1.04
N LEU A 215 -24.61 -20.14 -1.63
CA LEU A 215 -24.03 -21.36 -1.05
C LEU A 215 -23.49 -21.12 0.36
N ARG A 216 -22.76 -20.01 0.57
CA ARG A 216 -22.26 -19.65 1.90
C ARG A 216 -23.39 -19.48 2.91
N SER A 217 -24.49 -18.86 2.51
CA SER A 217 -25.63 -18.59 3.40
C SER A 217 -26.38 -19.88 3.75
N GLU A 218 -26.57 -20.77 2.77
CA GLU A 218 -27.16 -22.10 2.99
C GLU A 218 -26.33 -22.95 3.97
N LEU A 219 -25.01 -22.96 3.80
CA LEU A 219 -24.11 -23.67 4.72
C LEU A 219 -24.11 -23.04 6.11
N ALA A 220 -24.14 -21.72 6.20
CA ALA A 220 -24.22 -21.00 7.46
C ALA A 220 -25.49 -21.36 8.25
N GLU A 221 -26.63 -21.41 7.57
CA GLU A 221 -27.91 -21.84 8.13
C GLU A 221 -27.87 -23.31 8.57
N GLN A 222 -27.36 -24.21 7.71
CA GLN A 222 -27.22 -25.64 8.02
C GLN A 222 -26.39 -25.89 9.28
N PHE A 223 -25.33 -25.12 9.48
CA PHE A 223 -24.42 -25.26 10.63
C PHE A 223 -24.75 -24.34 11.80
N GLY A 224 -25.80 -23.52 11.72
CA GLY A 224 -26.23 -22.62 12.79
C GLY A 224 -25.19 -21.54 13.14
N VAL A 225 -24.43 -21.07 12.15
CA VAL A 225 -23.36 -20.07 12.32
C VAL A 225 -23.59 -18.86 11.41
N PRO A 226 -23.05 -17.67 11.73
CA PRO A 226 -23.10 -16.54 10.80
C PRO A 226 -22.33 -16.82 9.48
N PRO A 227 -22.77 -16.32 8.31
CA PRO A 227 -22.15 -16.62 7.01
C PRO A 227 -20.65 -16.35 6.91
N TYR A 228 -20.16 -15.28 7.52
CA TYR A 228 -18.74 -14.94 7.50
C TYR A 228 -17.85 -15.98 8.19
N VAL A 229 -18.41 -16.82 9.08
CA VAL A 229 -17.69 -17.91 9.76
C VAL A 229 -17.31 -19.01 8.76
N ILE A 230 -18.16 -19.28 7.76
CA ILE A 230 -17.85 -20.19 6.64
C ILE A 230 -16.68 -19.59 5.85
N PHE A 231 -16.90 -18.47 5.17
CA PHE A 231 -15.86 -17.69 4.50
C PHE A 231 -16.17 -16.18 4.54
N HIS A 232 -15.15 -15.35 4.72
CA HIS A 232 -15.30 -13.90 4.58
C HIS A 232 -15.48 -13.51 3.11
N ASP A 233 -16.06 -12.34 2.85
CA ASP A 233 -16.23 -11.81 1.48
C ASP A 233 -14.90 -11.73 0.72
N ALA A 234 -13.81 -11.37 1.41
CA ALA A 234 -12.47 -11.33 0.82
C ALA A 234 -12.02 -12.70 0.28
N THR A 235 -12.33 -13.79 1.00
CA THR A 235 -12.01 -15.15 0.55
C THR A 235 -12.87 -15.56 -0.65
N LEU A 236 -14.16 -15.17 -0.67
CA LEU A 236 -15.01 -15.42 -1.85
C LEU A 236 -14.54 -14.65 -3.09
N HIS A 237 -14.07 -13.41 -2.92
CA HIS A 237 -13.45 -12.64 -4.00
C HIS A 237 -12.20 -13.33 -4.55
N GLU A 238 -11.39 -13.90 -3.68
CA GLU A 238 -10.18 -14.60 -4.08
C GLU A 238 -10.51 -15.92 -4.81
N MET A 239 -11.58 -16.61 -4.43
CA MET A 239 -12.10 -17.76 -5.18
C MET A 239 -12.58 -17.37 -6.58
N ILE A 240 -13.25 -16.22 -6.73
CA ILE A 240 -13.65 -15.69 -8.04
C ILE A 240 -12.44 -15.36 -8.91
N LYS A 241 -11.39 -14.81 -8.30
CA LYS A 241 -10.19 -14.40 -9.02
C LYS A 241 -9.38 -15.60 -9.51
N ASN A 242 -9.20 -16.61 -8.64
CA ASN A 242 -8.31 -17.73 -8.89
C ASN A 242 -9.02 -18.99 -9.41
N ARG A 243 -10.35 -19.07 -9.27
CA ARG A 243 -11.23 -20.15 -9.74
C ARG A 243 -10.66 -21.56 -9.51
N PRO A 244 -10.36 -21.93 -8.25
CA PRO A 244 -9.78 -23.23 -7.93
C PRO A 244 -10.68 -24.38 -8.39
N LEU A 245 -10.10 -25.34 -9.14
CA LEU A 245 -10.82 -26.50 -9.68
C LEU A 245 -10.55 -27.79 -8.91
N ASN A 246 -9.61 -27.76 -7.97
CA ASN A 246 -9.26 -28.89 -7.13
C ASN A 246 -8.90 -28.44 -5.71
N THR A 247 -8.75 -29.41 -4.81
CA THR A 247 -8.46 -29.16 -3.39
C THR A 247 -7.10 -28.50 -3.16
N THR A 248 -6.11 -28.80 -4.01
CA THR A 248 -4.78 -28.18 -3.93
C THR A 248 -4.85 -26.69 -4.24
N ASP A 249 -5.54 -26.30 -5.31
CA ASP A 249 -5.71 -24.89 -5.69
C ASP A 249 -6.50 -24.12 -4.63
N MET A 250 -7.57 -24.77 -4.11
CA MET A 250 -8.41 -24.20 -3.06
C MET A 250 -7.65 -23.96 -1.75
N ALA A 251 -6.64 -24.78 -1.46
CA ALA A 251 -5.77 -24.62 -0.28
C ALA A 251 -4.85 -23.38 -0.35
N HIS A 252 -4.61 -22.85 -1.55
CA HIS A 252 -3.77 -21.64 -1.75
C HIS A 252 -4.57 -20.34 -1.62
N ILE A 253 -5.90 -20.41 -1.47
CA ILE A 253 -6.77 -19.24 -1.29
C ILE A 253 -6.65 -18.71 0.15
N SER A 254 -6.38 -17.42 0.31
CA SER A 254 -6.30 -16.76 1.62
C SER A 254 -7.62 -16.84 2.39
N GLY A 255 -7.52 -17.30 3.64
CA GLY A 255 -8.67 -17.57 4.51
C GLY A 255 -9.25 -18.98 4.39
N VAL A 256 -8.70 -19.83 3.52
CA VAL A 256 -9.02 -21.27 3.45
C VAL A 256 -7.98 -22.07 4.26
N GLY A 257 -8.25 -22.25 5.55
CA GLY A 257 -7.48 -23.16 6.40
C GLY A 257 -7.88 -24.62 6.21
N LYS A 258 -7.02 -25.57 6.61
CA LYS A 258 -7.23 -27.02 6.47
C LYS A 258 -8.63 -27.48 6.93
N GLN A 259 -9.08 -27.04 8.10
CA GLN A 259 -10.40 -27.41 8.63
C GLN A 259 -11.57 -26.91 7.78
N LYS A 260 -11.46 -25.73 7.17
CA LYS A 260 -12.48 -25.17 6.27
C LYS A 260 -12.46 -25.86 4.91
N LEU A 261 -11.26 -26.20 4.42
CA LEU A 261 -11.08 -26.97 3.19
C LEU A 261 -11.74 -28.35 3.32
N ASP A 262 -11.46 -29.06 4.41
CA ASP A 262 -12.03 -30.40 4.66
C ASP A 262 -13.57 -30.35 4.79
N ARG A 263 -14.10 -29.26 5.39
CA ARG A 263 -15.53 -29.16 5.72
C ARG A 263 -16.39 -28.56 4.62
N TYR A 264 -15.87 -27.60 3.86
CA TYR A 264 -16.65 -26.82 2.88
C TYR A 264 -16.02 -26.83 1.47
N GLY A 265 -14.73 -27.17 1.35
CA GLY A 265 -13.95 -26.97 0.13
C GLY A 265 -14.58 -27.61 -1.11
N GLN A 266 -15.04 -28.86 -1.00
CA GLN A 266 -15.62 -29.58 -2.13
C GLN A 266 -16.89 -28.92 -2.69
N GLN A 267 -17.74 -28.35 -1.83
CA GLN A 267 -18.97 -27.69 -2.26
C GLN A 267 -18.66 -26.40 -3.02
N PHE A 268 -17.74 -25.59 -2.51
CA PHE A 268 -17.31 -24.37 -3.19
C PHE A 268 -16.56 -24.66 -4.51
N ILE A 269 -15.70 -25.69 -4.57
CA ILE A 269 -15.05 -26.10 -5.82
C ILE A 269 -16.10 -26.51 -6.86
N SER A 270 -17.12 -27.27 -6.45
CA SER A 270 -18.19 -27.71 -7.35
C SER A 270 -19.01 -26.52 -7.88
N GLU A 271 -19.27 -25.54 -7.02
CA GLU A 271 -19.98 -24.30 -7.38
C GLU A 271 -19.18 -23.41 -8.32
N ILE A 272 -17.85 -23.38 -8.18
CA ILE A 272 -16.97 -22.66 -9.10
C ILE A 272 -16.93 -23.36 -10.46
N ALA A 273 -16.85 -24.69 -10.45
CA ALA A 273 -16.82 -25.51 -11.67
C ALA A 273 -18.14 -25.43 -12.48
N SER A 274 -19.28 -25.19 -11.84
CA SER A 274 -20.57 -24.98 -12.51
C SER A 274 -20.69 -23.62 -13.22
N HIS A 275 -19.74 -22.71 -12.98
CA HIS A 275 -19.71 -21.36 -13.56
C HIS A 275 -18.42 -21.13 -14.37
N PRO A 276 -18.14 -21.88 -15.45
CA PRO A 276 -16.91 -21.70 -16.23
C PRO A 276 -16.84 -20.29 -16.85
N LEU A 277 -15.66 -19.71 -16.91
CA LEU A 277 -15.44 -18.50 -17.71
C LEU A 277 -15.64 -18.84 -19.20
N PRO A 278 -16.21 -17.92 -19.99
CA PRO A 278 -16.09 -18.00 -21.44
C PRO A 278 -14.61 -18.13 -21.84
N PRO A 279 -14.25 -18.95 -22.84
CA PRO A 279 -12.86 -19.12 -23.29
C PRO A 279 -12.17 -17.79 -23.65
N LEU A 280 -12.96 -16.79 -24.04
CA LEU A 280 -12.53 -15.44 -24.34
C LEU A 280 -12.07 -14.62 -23.13
N LEU A 281 -12.32 -15.07 -21.89
CA LEU A 281 -11.99 -14.37 -20.64
C LEU A 281 -10.99 -15.12 -19.76
N ASP A 282 -10.55 -16.32 -20.17
CA ASP A 282 -9.35 -16.98 -19.64
C ASP A 282 -8.11 -16.47 -20.40
N ASN A 283 -7.95 -15.15 -20.38
CA ASN A 283 -6.87 -14.46 -21.04
C ASN A 283 -6.05 -13.70 -19.99
N ARG A 284 -4.74 -13.58 -20.21
CA ARG A 284 -3.84 -12.88 -19.27
C ARG A 284 -3.99 -11.35 -19.33
N LEU A 285 -5.10 -10.83 -19.87
CA LEU A 285 -5.33 -9.40 -20.01
C LEU A 285 -5.83 -8.80 -18.70
N SER A 286 -5.58 -7.50 -18.55
CA SER A 286 -6.01 -6.76 -17.37
C SER A 286 -7.54 -6.67 -17.27
N ASP A 287 -8.04 -6.44 -16.06
CA ASP A 287 -9.47 -6.31 -15.76
C ASP A 287 -10.16 -5.25 -16.62
N THR A 288 -9.50 -4.11 -16.85
CA THR A 288 -10.03 -3.01 -17.68
C THR A 288 -10.11 -3.37 -19.17
N VAL A 289 -9.21 -4.24 -19.64
CA VAL A 289 -9.23 -4.74 -21.01
C VAL A 289 -10.40 -5.70 -21.19
N ASN A 290 -10.54 -6.64 -20.26
CA ASN A 290 -11.63 -7.62 -20.29
C ASN A 290 -13.02 -6.98 -20.19
N GLU A 291 -13.18 -5.93 -19.38
CA GLU A 291 -14.43 -5.17 -19.33
C GLU A 291 -14.77 -4.50 -20.67
N THR A 292 -13.77 -3.94 -21.36
CA THR A 292 -13.94 -3.38 -22.71
C THR A 292 -14.39 -4.45 -23.70
N LEU A 293 -13.68 -5.58 -23.70
CA LEU A 293 -13.92 -6.69 -24.62
C LEU A 293 -15.33 -7.24 -24.46
N MET A 294 -15.83 -7.34 -23.23
CA MET A 294 -17.21 -7.78 -22.98
C MET A 294 -18.27 -6.83 -23.54
N LEU A 295 -18.12 -5.52 -23.30
CA LEU A 295 -19.07 -4.54 -23.84
C LEU A 295 -19.01 -4.54 -25.37
N TYR A 296 -17.82 -4.73 -25.94
CA TYR A 296 -17.64 -4.85 -27.38
C TYR A 296 -18.36 -6.07 -27.96
N GLN A 297 -18.25 -7.23 -27.31
CA GLN A 297 -18.97 -8.45 -27.72
C GLN A 297 -20.50 -8.33 -27.60
N GLN A 298 -20.99 -7.45 -26.72
CA GLN A 298 -22.41 -7.09 -26.66
C GLN A 298 -22.86 -6.18 -27.82
N LYS A 299 -21.99 -5.95 -28.82
CA LYS A 299 -22.20 -5.09 -29.99
C LYS A 299 -22.45 -3.62 -29.62
N ILE A 300 -21.92 -3.19 -28.47
CA ILE A 300 -21.92 -1.77 -28.08
C ILE A 300 -20.81 -1.08 -28.87
N SER A 301 -21.10 0.07 -29.48
CA SER A 301 -20.10 0.78 -30.28
C SER A 301 -18.94 1.30 -29.42
N ILE A 302 -17.76 1.49 -30.02
CA ILE A 302 -16.56 1.99 -29.33
C ILE A 302 -16.85 3.31 -28.59
N ASP A 303 -17.59 4.24 -29.21
CA ASP A 303 -17.99 5.51 -28.60
C ASP A 303 -18.93 5.33 -27.41
N GLN A 304 -19.87 4.40 -27.50
CA GLN A 304 -20.79 4.06 -26.42
C GLN A 304 -20.07 3.36 -25.26
N ILE A 305 -19.06 2.54 -25.56
CA ILE A 305 -18.20 1.92 -24.55
C ILE A 305 -17.40 3.00 -23.82
N ALA A 306 -16.80 3.93 -24.56
CA ALA A 306 -16.05 5.06 -24.00
C ALA A 306 -16.94 5.87 -23.04
N LEU A 307 -18.17 6.20 -23.46
CA LEU A 307 -19.14 6.92 -22.64
C LEU A 307 -19.54 6.11 -21.40
N LYS A 308 -19.91 4.83 -21.57
CA LYS A 308 -20.42 3.98 -20.50
C LYS A 308 -19.37 3.68 -19.43
N ARG A 309 -18.10 3.59 -19.83
CA ARG A 309 -16.97 3.34 -18.93
C ARG A 309 -16.27 4.62 -18.45
N GLU A 310 -16.72 5.79 -18.90
CA GLU A 310 -16.11 7.08 -18.59
C GLU A 310 -14.61 7.15 -18.93
N ILE A 311 -14.21 6.52 -20.05
CA ILE A 311 -12.83 6.53 -20.56
C ILE A 311 -12.75 7.16 -21.94
N LYS A 312 -11.56 7.58 -22.35
CA LYS A 312 -11.33 8.11 -23.71
C LYS A 312 -11.50 7.00 -24.76
N VAL A 313 -12.03 7.35 -25.93
CA VAL A 313 -12.13 6.46 -27.10
C VAL A 313 -10.76 5.83 -27.45
N THR A 314 -9.68 6.62 -27.35
CA THR A 314 -8.30 6.14 -27.54
C THR A 314 -7.89 5.02 -26.56
N THR A 315 -8.43 5.05 -25.34
CA THR A 315 -8.19 4.02 -24.33
C THR A 315 -8.98 2.75 -24.66
N VAL A 316 -10.21 2.88 -25.18
CA VAL A 316 -10.99 1.74 -25.70
C VAL A 316 -10.22 1.04 -26.82
N TYR A 317 -9.70 1.78 -27.81
CA TYR A 317 -8.86 1.20 -28.88
C TYR A 317 -7.61 0.52 -28.34
N THR A 318 -6.96 1.09 -27.31
CA THR A 318 -5.78 0.47 -26.69
C THR A 318 -6.14 -0.88 -26.05
N HIS A 319 -7.28 -0.96 -25.35
CA HIS A 319 -7.74 -2.24 -24.80
C HIS A 319 -8.12 -3.27 -25.87
N LEU A 320 -8.77 -2.84 -26.96
CA LEU A 320 -9.10 -3.73 -28.07
C LEU A 320 -7.83 -4.20 -28.81
N ALA A 321 -6.81 -3.35 -28.93
CA ALA A 321 -5.50 -3.73 -29.45
C ALA A 321 -4.84 -4.82 -28.59
N ASP A 322 -4.89 -4.73 -27.26
CA ASP A 322 -4.40 -5.79 -26.37
C ASP A 322 -5.14 -7.13 -26.60
N ALA A 323 -6.45 -7.07 -26.85
CA ALA A 323 -7.24 -8.26 -27.20
C ALA A 323 -6.89 -8.83 -28.58
N ILE A 324 -6.59 -7.97 -29.56
CA ILE A 324 -6.13 -8.38 -30.90
C ILE A 324 -4.75 -9.06 -30.81
N ALA A 325 -3.81 -8.48 -30.05
CA ALA A 325 -2.45 -9.03 -29.88
C ALA A 325 -2.43 -10.43 -29.24
N THR A 326 -3.46 -10.76 -28.46
CA THR A 326 -3.64 -12.09 -27.86
C THR A 326 -4.49 -13.04 -28.69
N GLY A 327 -4.92 -12.62 -29.89
CA GLY A 327 -5.70 -13.42 -30.82
C GLY A 327 -7.17 -13.61 -30.44
N LEU A 328 -7.69 -12.83 -29.49
CA LEU A 328 -9.08 -12.93 -29.02
C LEU A 328 -10.09 -12.18 -29.90
N LEU A 329 -9.60 -11.25 -30.72
CA LEU A 329 -10.42 -10.40 -31.56
C LEU A 329 -9.69 -10.21 -32.90
N PRO A 330 -10.32 -10.48 -34.05
CA PRO A 330 -9.70 -10.19 -35.33
C PRO A 330 -9.74 -8.67 -35.57
N VAL A 331 -8.68 -8.13 -36.17
CA VAL A 331 -8.52 -6.68 -36.36
C VAL A 331 -9.67 -6.05 -37.16
N PHE A 332 -10.16 -6.76 -38.19
CA PHE A 332 -11.27 -6.34 -39.05
C PHE A 332 -12.63 -6.26 -38.34
N ASP A 333 -12.77 -6.87 -37.16
CA ASP A 333 -13.97 -6.67 -36.35
C ASP A 333 -13.97 -5.30 -35.69
N VAL A 334 -12.81 -4.63 -35.55
CA VAL A 334 -12.63 -3.36 -34.83
C VAL A 334 -12.44 -2.17 -35.78
N ILE A 335 -11.66 -2.35 -36.84
CA ILE A 335 -11.34 -1.27 -37.78
C ILE A 335 -12.39 -1.21 -38.89
N SER A 336 -12.69 0.00 -39.36
CA SER A 336 -13.57 0.24 -40.51
C SER A 336 -12.75 0.60 -41.76
N LEU A 337 -11.80 -0.27 -42.13
CA LEU A 337 -10.92 -0.07 -43.29
C LEU A 337 -11.12 -1.20 -44.30
N GLU A 338 -10.95 -0.88 -45.58
CA GLU A 338 -10.91 -1.90 -46.63
C GLU A 338 -9.58 -2.68 -46.58
N ARG A 339 -9.57 -3.88 -47.18
CA ARG A 339 -8.39 -4.76 -47.13
C ARG A 339 -7.15 -4.13 -47.79
N ASP A 340 -7.35 -3.43 -48.91
CA ASP A 340 -6.28 -2.77 -49.65
C ASP A 340 -5.66 -1.61 -48.85
N GLU A 341 -6.49 -0.87 -48.11
CA GLU A 341 -6.05 0.20 -47.20
C GLU A 341 -5.27 -0.38 -46.02
N TYR A 342 -5.77 -1.46 -45.42
CA TYR A 342 -5.06 -2.19 -44.35
C TYR A 342 -3.68 -2.67 -44.80
N GLU A 343 -3.58 -3.32 -45.97
CA GLU A 343 -2.31 -3.83 -46.51
C GLU A 343 -1.32 -2.69 -46.81
N THR A 344 -1.82 -1.55 -47.29
CA THR A 344 -1.01 -0.34 -47.50
C THR A 344 -0.42 0.18 -46.19
N ILE A 345 -1.23 0.26 -45.13
CA ILE A 345 -0.78 0.73 -43.81
C ILE A 345 0.21 -0.26 -43.18
N VAL A 346 -0.02 -1.57 -43.31
CA VAL A 346 0.92 -2.60 -42.81
C VAL A 346 2.27 -2.47 -43.52
N SER A 347 2.29 -2.35 -44.85
CA SER A 347 3.53 -2.17 -45.61
C SER A 347 4.28 -0.89 -45.20
N LEU A 348 3.53 0.19 -44.95
CA LEU A 348 4.09 1.44 -44.45
C LEU A 348 4.70 1.26 -43.05
N MET A 349 4.02 0.57 -42.14
CA MET A 349 4.54 0.25 -40.80
C MET A 349 5.83 -0.56 -40.83
N GLU A 350 5.92 -1.57 -41.69
CA GLU A 350 7.12 -2.39 -41.87
C GLU A 350 8.29 -1.57 -42.40
N SER A 351 8.03 -0.62 -43.31
CA SER A 351 9.07 0.27 -43.86
C SER A 351 9.75 1.15 -42.79
N PHE A 352 9.05 1.44 -41.69
CA PHE A 352 9.55 2.21 -40.55
C PHE A 352 10.07 1.34 -39.39
N ALA A 353 10.14 0.02 -39.54
CA ALA A 353 10.46 -0.90 -38.43
C ALA A 353 11.87 -0.74 -37.82
N ASN A 354 12.80 -0.08 -38.52
CA ASN A 354 14.19 0.10 -38.12
C ASN A 354 14.48 1.39 -37.31
N ASP A 355 13.50 2.27 -37.11
CA ASP A 355 13.68 3.52 -36.35
C ASP A 355 13.27 3.36 -34.88
N GLU A 356 14.18 3.68 -33.95
CA GLU A 356 14.01 3.47 -32.49
C GLU A 356 13.01 4.45 -31.82
N GLN A 357 12.39 5.38 -32.55
CA GLN A 357 11.43 6.35 -32.03
C GLN A 357 9.99 6.03 -32.44
N SER A 358 9.19 5.56 -31.46
CA SER A 358 7.73 5.47 -31.46
C SER A 358 7.08 5.20 -32.83
N ARG A 359 7.06 3.91 -33.21
CA ARG A 359 6.63 3.30 -34.49
C ARG A 359 5.36 3.87 -35.17
N LEU A 360 4.47 4.54 -34.45
CA LEU A 360 3.17 4.97 -34.97
C LEU A 360 3.16 6.42 -35.46
N LYS A 361 4.02 7.30 -34.94
CA LYS A 361 4.02 8.71 -35.34
C LYS A 361 4.47 8.91 -36.81
N PRO A 362 5.57 8.30 -37.28
CA PRO A 362 5.98 8.41 -38.68
C PRO A 362 4.90 7.89 -39.65
N VAL A 363 4.20 6.83 -39.27
CA VAL A 363 3.09 6.23 -40.04
C VAL A 363 1.89 7.17 -40.07
N TYR A 364 1.51 7.74 -38.93
CA TYR A 364 0.42 8.72 -38.81
C TYR A 364 0.68 9.97 -39.66
N ASP A 365 1.91 10.49 -39.63
CA ASP A 365 2.32 11.66 -40.42
C ASP A 365 2.35 11.33 -41.93
N ALA A 366 2.76 10.11 -42.31
CA ALA A 366 2.81 9.66 -43.70
C ALA A 366 1.43 9.35 -44.31
N LEU A 367 0.40 9.16 -43.47
CA LEU A 367 -1.00 8.98 -43.87
C LEU A 367 -1.80 10.29 -43.83
N ASP A 368 -1.11 11.44 -43.84
CA ASP A 368 -1.72 12.79 -43.76
C ASP A 368 -2.73 12.95 -42.60
N GLN A 369 -2.53 12.18 -41.52
CA GLN A 369 -3.38 12.20 -40.31
C GLN A 369 -4.83 11.74 -40.53
N GLU A 370 -5.14 11.08 -41.65
CA GLU A 370 -6.50 10.62 -41.98
C GLU A 370 -6.95 9.41 -41.16
N VAL A 371 -6.01 8.62 -40.63
CA VAL A 371 -6.29 7.40 -39.84
C VAL A 371 -6.06 7.65 -38.35
N ASP A 372 -7.08 7.42 -37.52
CA ASP A 372 -6.98 7.61 -36.07
C ASP A 372 -5.89 6.75 -35.42
N TYR A 373 -5.20 7.32 -34.42
CA TYR A 373 -4.10 6.66 -33.73
C TYR A 373 -4.52 5.37 -33.02
N GLY A 374 -5.78 5.27 -32.58
CA GLY A 374 -6.36 4.05 -32.02
C GLY A 374 -6.48 2.94 -33.06
N VAL A 375 -6.88 3.27 -34.29
CA VAL A 375 -6.94 2.32 -35.41
C VAL A 375 -5.54 1.83 -35.77
N LEU A 376 -4.55 2.74 -35.85
CA LEU A 376 -3.16 2.35 -36.09
C LEU A 376 -2.61 1.41 -35.00
N LYS A 377 -2.98 1.61 -33.73
CA LYS A 377 -2.62 0.67 -32.66
C LYS A 377 -3.22 -0.72 -32.86
N CYS A 378 -4.47 -0.81 -33.30
CA CYS A 378 -5.12 -2.11 -33.57
C CYS A 378 -4.45 -2.84 -34.74
N ILE A 379 -4.07 -2.11 -35.79
CA ILE A 379 -3.31 -2.67 -36.93
C ILE A 379 -1.92 -3.13 -36.48
N GLN A 380 -1.22 -2.32 -35.69
CA GLN A 380 0.08 -2.72 -35.14
C GLN A 380 0.00 -3.98 -34.27
N ALA A 381 -1.09 -4.14 -33.52
CA ALA A 381 -1.31 -5.31 -32.67
C ALA A 381 -1.66 -6.60 -33.46
N SER A 382 -2.06 -6.48 -34.73
CA SER A 382 -2.38 -7.63 -35.58
C SER A 382 -1.22 -8.13 -36.44
N ILE A 383 -0.11 -7.40 -36.45
CA ILE A 383 1.17 -7.78 -37.07
C ILE A 383 2.03 -8.46 -36.00
#